data_AF-A0A8J3L442-F1
#
_entry.id   AF-A0A8J3L442-F1
#
_cell.length_a   1.000
_cell.length_b   1.000
_cell.length_c   1.000
_cell.angle_alpha   90.00
_cell.angle_beta   90.00
_cell.angle_gamma   90.00
#
_symmetry.space_group_name_H-M   'P 1'
#
loop_
_entity.id
_entity.type
_entity.pdbx_description
1 polymer ?
#
loop_
_entity_poly.entity_id
_entity_poly.type
_entity_poly.pdbx_seq_one_letter_code
_entity_poly.pdbx_strand_id
1 'polypeptide(L)'
;MAQPVLVQVSSLLRPDALVAARGLWRAPGPARLLHADIAAMPDSALPWLWELAEEFGRDADLTVLSGDDVLRRHGAVPPLRAARRLRALGRGAVLLACGPAVSILICDDPDGRPRADCPADILIGLPFTPTLPNLQAALGFGGVPWDASGWLDLAEKAAAA
;
A
#
# COMPACT_ATOMS: atom_id res chain seq x y z
N MET A 1 -22.63 3.01 3.94
CA MET A 1 -21.18 3.22 3.81
C MET A 1 -20.52 1.89 3.57
N ALA A 2 -19.66 1.77 2.55
CA ALA A 2 -19.02 0.50 2.23
C ALA A 2 -17.64 0.45 2.87
N GLN A 3 -17.40 -0.53 3.74
CA GLN A 3 -16.11 -0.70 4.40
C GLN A 3 -15.06 -1.18 3.38
N PRO A 4 -13.88 -0.53 3.30
CA PRO A 4 -12.82 -1.00 2.41
C PRO A 4 -12.41 -2.43 2.71
N VAL A 5 -12.14 -3.21 1.66
CA VAL A 5 -11.57 -4.55 1.81
C VAL A 5 -10.12 -4.39 2.23
N LEU A 6 -9.80 -4.84 3.45
CA LEU A 6 -8.44 -4.91 3.95
C LEU A 6 -7.90 -6.32 3.71
N VAL A 7 -6.77 -6.41 3.02
CA VAL A 7 -5.97 -7.64 2.93
C VAL A 7 -4.61 -7.40 3.58
N GLN A 8 -4.25 -8.27 4.51
CA GLN A 8 -2.91 -8.31 5.12
C GLN A 8 -2.18 -9.55 4.62
N VAL A 9 -1.05 -9.38 3.93
CA VAL A 9 -0.38 -10.51 3.27
C VAL A 9 0.11 -11.58 4.26
N SER A 10 0.56 -11.17 5.45
CA SER A 10 0.95 -12.07 6.55
C SER A 10 -0.19 -12.99 7.03
N SER A 11 -1.44 -12.57 6.86
CA SER A 11 -2.63 -13.35 7.25
C SER A 11 -3.04 -14.39 6.20
N LEU A 12 -2.39 -14.42 5.03
CA LEU A 12 -2.77 -15.27 3.89
C LEU A 12 -2.04 -16.62 3.83
N LEU A 13 -1.23 -16.95 4.84
CA LEU A 13 -0.48 -18.22 4.88
C LEU A 13 -1.37 -19.48 4.78
N ARG A 14 -2.66 -19.37 5.11
CA ARG A 14 -3.62 -20.47 4.99
C ARG A 14 -4.28 -20.47 3.60
N PRO A 15 -4.34 -21.61 2.89
CA PRO A 15 -4.91 -21.66 1.54
C PRO A 15 -6.36 -21.19 1.43
N ASP A 16 -7.19 -21.48 2.43
CA ASP A 16 -8.59 -21.03 2.52
C ASP A 16 -8.70 -19.51 2.62
N ALA A 17 -7.86 -18.90 3.47
CA ALA A 17 -7.78 -17.44 3.61
C ALA A 17 -7.34 -16.77 2.31
N LEU A 18 -6.35 -17.34 1.61
CA LEU A 18 -5.91 -16.82 0.31
C LEU A 18 -7.00 -16.89 -0.76
N VAL A 19 -7.73 -18.01 -0.85
CA VAL A 19 -8.86 -18.16 -1.78
C VAL A 19 -9.96 -17.14 -1.48
N ALA A 20 -10.33 -16.99 -0.21
CA ALA A 20 -11.32 -16.00 0.22
C ALA A 20 -10.87 -14.57 -0.09
N ALA A 21 -9.61 -14.22 0.21
CA ALA A 21 -9.05 -12.91 -0.09
C ALA A 21 -9.09 -12.60 -1.58
N ARG A 22 -8.67 -13.53 -2.45
CA ARG A 22 -8.75 -13.37 -3.91
C ARG A 22 -10.19 -13.19 -4.40
N GLY A 23 -11.13 -13.93 -3.83
CA GLY A 23 -12.56 -13.79 -4.15
C GLY A 23 -13.09 -12.39 -3.83
N LEU A 24 -12.80 -11.89 -2.63
CA LEU A 24 -13.18 -10.55 -2.19
C LEU A 24 -12.49 -9.45 -3.02
N TRP A 25 -11.21 -9.63 -3.34
CA TRP A 25 -10.44 -8.64 -4.09
C TRP A 25 -10.96 -8.44 -5.51
N ARG A 26 -11.39 -9.52 -6.18
CA ARG A 26 -11.93 -9.46 -7.55
C ARG A 26 -13.34 -8.91 -7.63
N ALA A 27 -14.10 -8.93 -6.53
CA ALA A 27 -15.45 -8.39 -6.54
C ALA A 27 -15.40 -6.87 -6.82
N PRO A 28 -16.27 -6.33 -7.69
CA PRO A 28 -16.49 -4.91 -7.76
C PRO A 28 -17.10 -4.45 -6.43
N GLY A 29 -16.67 -3.31 -5.91
CA GLY A 29 -17.20 -2.84 -4.65
C GLY A 29 -16.32 -1.78 -3.98
N PRO A 30 -16.08 -1.90 -2.68
CA PRO A 30 -15.42 -0.85 -1.91
C PRO A 30 -13.94 -0.74 -2.24
N ALA A 31 -13.32 0.33 -1.75
CA ALA A 31 -11.89 0.55 -1.87
C ALA A 31 -11.09 -0.64 -1.33
N ARG A 32 -9.93 -0.89 -1.92
CA ARG A 32 -9.02 -2.00 -1.62
C ARG A 32 -7.78 -1.45 -0.91
N LEU A 33 -7.65 -1.79 0.36
CA LEU A 33 -6.51 -1.47 1.20
C LEU A 33 -5.63 -2.70 1.37
N LEU A 34 -4.41 -2.66 0.84
CA LEU A 34 -3.42 -3.71 1.00
C LEU A 34 -2.42 -3.32 2.10
N HIS A 35 -2.22 -4.19 3.07
CA HIS A 35 -1.12 -4.10 4.02
C HIS A 35 -0.08 -5.17 3.68
N ALA A 36 1.05 -4.73 3.15
CA ALA A 36 2.16 -5.58 2.73
C ALA A 36 3.13 -5.90 3.89
N ASP A 37 2.62 -5.98 5.12
CA ASP A 37 3.40 -6.27 6.33
C ASP A 37 3.80 -7.74 6.38
N ILE A 38 5.10 -7.95 6.57
CA ILE A 38 5.75 -9.26 6.66
C ILE A 38 6.67 -9.34 7.89
N ALA A 39 6.60 -8.37 8.81
CA ALA A 39 7.54 -8.23 9.92
C ALA A 39 7.59 -9.49 10.80
N ALA A 40 6.44 -10.10 11.09
CA ALA A 40 6.34 -11.28 11.93
C ALA A 40 6.57 -12.63 11.19
N MET A 41 6.91 -12.59 9.90
CA MET A 41 6.97 -13.80 9.06
C MET A 41 8.38 -14.39 9.00
N PRO A 42 8.55 -15.72 8.82
CA PRO A 42 9.87 -16.32 8.66
C PRO A 42 10.52 -15.93 7.32
N ASP A 43 11.86 -15.87 7.28
CA ASP A 43 12.60 -15.47 6.07
C ASP A 43 12.29 -16.35 4.85
N SER A 44 12.03 -17.64 5.08
CA SER A 44 11.65 -18.58 4.03
C SER A 44 10.32 -18.26 3.34
N ALA A 45 9.43 -17.50 3.98
CA ALA A 45 8.15 -17.09 3.43
C ALA A 45 8.22 -15.77 2.65
N LEU A 46 9.27 -14.96 2.83
CA LEU A 46 9.36 -13.61 2.26
C LEU A 46 9.24 -13.58 0.73
N PRO A 47 9.86 -14.49 -0.06
CA PRO A 47 9.68 -14.48 -1.51
C PRO A 47 8.22 -14.62 -1.92
N TRP A 48 7.50 -15.57 -1.32
CA TRP A 48 6.10 -15.83 -1.62
C TRP A 48 5.16 -14.72 -1.12
N LEU A 49 5.40 -14.16 0.07
CA LEU A 49 4.61 -13.03 0.58
C LEU A 49 4.77 -11.79 -0.29
N TRP A 50 5.97 -11.58 -0.85
CA TRP A 50 6.22 -10.49 -1.79
C TRP A 50 5.50 -10.70 -3.12
N GLU A 51 5.47 -11.93 -3.65
CA GLU A 51 4.66 -12.26 -4.83
C GLU A 51 3.17 -11.97 -4.60
N LEU A 52 2.65 -12.24 -3.39
CA LEU A 52 1.29 -11.87 -3.02
C LEU A 52 1.11 -10.35 -2.92
N ALA A 53 2.06 -9.62 -2.32
CA ALA A 53 2.00 -8.17 -2.26
C ALA A 53 1.96 -7.55 -3.67
N GLU A 54 2.75 -8.08 -4.60
CA GLU A 54 2.70 -7.69 -6.01
C GLU A 54 1.40 -8.13 -6.70
N GLU A 55 0.85 -9.30 -6.39
CA GLU A 55 -0.44 -9.76 -6.89
C GLU A 55 -1.58 -8.81 -6.51
N PHE A 56 -1.78 -8.61 -5.21
CA PHE A 56 -2.86 -7.78 -4.69
C PHE A 56 -2.62 -6.29 -4.98
N GLY A 57 -1.36 -5.86 -5.03
CA GLY A 57 -0.96 -4.46 -5.26
C GLY A 57 -1.35 -3.92 -6.63
N ARG A 58 -1.51 -4.78 -7.65
CA ARG A 58 -1.96 -4.36 -9.00
C ARG A 58 -3.33 -3.69 -8.99
N ASP A 59 -4.22 -4.20 -8.13
CA ASP A 59 -5.61 -3.76 -8.05
C ASP A 59 -5.91 -2.98 -6.76
N ALA A 60 -4.90 -2.77 -5.90
CA ALA A 60 -5.04 -2.01 -4.66
C ALA A 60 -5.25 -0.52 -4.95
N ASP A 61 -6.15 0.11 -4.19
CA ASP A 61 -6.33 1.56 -4.20
C ASP A 61 -5.31 2.24 -3.29
N LEU A 62 -4.96 1.60 -2.17
CA LEU A 62 -3.87 2.02 -1.31
C LEU A 62 -3.08 0.79 -0.85
N THR A 63 -1.76 0.81 -1.02
CA THR A 63 -0.84 -0.18 -0.46
C THR A 63 -0.01 0.45 0.65
N VAL A 64 0.03 -0.18 1.83
CA VAL A 64 0.87 0.23 2.94
C VAL A 64 2.05 -0.73 3.05
N LEU A 65 3.26 -0.18 3.07
CA LEU A 65 4.52 -0.93 3.08
C LEU A 65 5.43 -0.41 4.20
N SER A 66 6.06 -1.31 4.94
CA SER A 66 7.07 -0.95 5.94
C SER A 66 8.45 -0.87 5.31
N GLY A 67 9.20 0.20 5.58
CA GLY A 67 10.59 0.33 5.15
C GLY A 67 11.49 -0.79 5.67
N ASP A 68 11.25 -1.23 6.91
CA ASP A 68 12.01 -2.31 7.55
C ASP A 68 11.78 -3.66 6.84
N ASP A 69 10.55 -3.92 6.41
CA ASP A 69 10.19 -5.13 5.65
C ASP A 69 10.86 -5.17 4.28
N VAL A 70 10.94 -4.00 3.61
CA VAL A 70 11.63 -3.89 2.33
C VAL A 70 13.13 -4.13 2.51
N LEU A 71 13.75 -3.54 3.54
CA LEU A 71 15.16 -3.74 3.84
C LEU A 71 15.44 -5.21 4.17
N ARG A 72 14.57 -5.86 4.96
CA ARG A 72 14.68 -7.28 5.27
C ARG A 72 14.65 -8.15 4.01
N ARG A 73 13.78 -7.84 3.05
CA ARG A 73 13.62 -8.61 1.81
C ARG A 73 14.72 -8.36 0.77
N HIS A 74 15.12 -7.11 0.61
CA HIS A 74 15.98 -6.67 -0.51
C HIS A 74 17.39 -6.25 -0.08
N GLY A 75 17.70 -6.32 1.21
CA GLY A 75 18.99 -5.89 1.76
C GLY A 75 19.20 -4.39 1.58
N ALA A 76 20.33 -4.01 1.00
CA ALA A 76 20.75 -2.62 0.84
C ALA A 76 19.97 -1.81 -0.22
N VAL A 77 18.91 -2.36 -0.81
CA VAL A 77 18.07 -1.62 -1.77
C VAL A 77 17.26 -0.56 -1.00
N PRO A 78 17.29 0.71 -1.42
CA PRO A 78 16.49 1.75 -0.78
C PRO A 78 14.99 1.42 -0.79
N PRO A 79 14.27 1.52 0.35
CA PRO A 79 12.86 1.14 0.42
C PRO A 79 11.95 1.86 -0.57
N LEU A 80 12.26 3.12 -0.84
CA LEU A 80 11.58 3.93 -1.85
C LEU A 80 11.56 3.27 -3.23
N ARG A 81 12.61 2.53 -3.60
CA ARG A 81 12.67 1.85 -4.90
C ARG A 81 11.67 0.70 -5.00
N ALA A 82 11.47 -0.07 -3.93
CA ALA A 82 10.47 -1.12 -3.91
C ALA A 82 9.05 -0.54 -3.87
N ALA A 83 8.82 0.49 -3.06
CA ALA A 83 7.54 1.20 -3.00
C ALA A 83 7.12 1.76 -4.37
N ARG A 84 8.06 2.37 -5.11
CA ARG A 84 7.82 2.84 -6.48
C ARG A 84 7.52 1.72 -7.47
N ARG A 85 8.19 0.57 -7.34
CA ARG A 85 7.90 -0.60 -8.18
C ARG A 85 6.49 -1.10 -7.94
N LEU A 86 6.08 -1.24 -6.67
CA LEU A 86 4.69 -1.60 -6.33
C LEU A 86 3.70 -0.57 -6.86
N ARG A 87 4.00 0.74 -6.71
CA ARG A 87 3.17 1.80 -7.29
C ARG A 87 3.03 1.65 -8.80
N ALA A 88 4.10 1.31 -9.50
CA ALA A 88 4.11 1.13 -10.96
C ALA A 88 3.31 -0.10 -11.43
N LEU A 89 3.07 -1.09 -10.55
CA LEU A 89 2.27 -2.27 -10.87
C LEU A 89 0.76 -1.99 -10.86
N GLY A 90 0.32 -0.97 -10.11
CA GLY A 90 -1.09 -0.68 -9.88
C GLY A 90 -1.49 0.74 -10.22
N ARG A 91 -2.76 1.07 -9.98
CA ARG A 91 -3.34 2.40 -10.26
C ARG A 91 -3.44 3.28 -9.01
N GLY A 92 -3.54 2.66 -7.85
CA GLY A 92 -3.67 3.33 -6.55
C GLY A 92 -2.37 3.96 -6.03
N ALA A 93 -2.40 4.41 -4.78
CA ALA A 93 -1.25 4.99 -4.09
C ALA A 93 -0.48 3.95 -3.26
N VAL A 94 0.77 4.27 -2.92
CA VAL A 94 1.60 3.51 -1.97
C VAL A 94 2.02 4.41 -0.83
N LEU A 95 1.74 4.00 0.41
CA LEU A 95 2.25 4.62 1.62
C LEU A 95 3.43 3.79 2.14
N LEU A 96 4.63 4.36 2.06
CA LEU A 96 5.85 3.79 2.63
C LEU A 96 6.04 4.34 4.05
N ALA A 97 5.81 3.50 5.05
CA ALA A 97 6.13 3.82 6.44
C ALA A 97 7.65 3.82 6.64
N CYS A 98 8.20 4.95 7.06
CA CYS A 98 9.62 5.15 7.36
C CYS A 98 9.81 5.21 8.89
N GLY A 99 9.24 4.23 9.59
CA GLY A 99 9.08 4.23 11.04
C GLY A 99 7.73 4.79 11.52
N PRO A 100 7.56 4.97 12.84
CA PRO A 100 6.26 5.33 13.43
C PRO A 100 5.89 6.81 13.24
N ALA A 101 6.87 7.67 12.95
CA ALA A 101 6.70 9.13 12.95
C ALA A 101 6.73 9.76 11.56
N VAL A 102 7.12 9.03 10.51
CA VAL A 102 7.29 9.59 9.17
C VAL A 102 6.90 8.55 8.14
N SER A 103 6.18 8.98 7.11
CA SER A 103 5.88 8.16 5.96
C SER A 103 6.03 8.95 4.65
N ILE A 104 6.10 8.23 3.54
CA ILE A 104 6.12 8.82 2.20
C ILE A 104 4.93 8.25 1.43
N LEU A 105 4.06 9.13 0.96
CA LEU A 105 2.96 8.79 0.08
C LEU A 105 3.39 8.97 -1.38
N ILE A 106 3.16 7.93 -2.18
CA ILE A 106 3.53 7.85 -3.58
C ILE A 106 2.26 7.68 -4.39
N CYS A 107 1.95 8.63 -5.26
CA CYS A 107 0.74 8.64 -6.09
C CYS A 107 1.06 9.04 -7.53
N ASP A 108 0.07 8.94 -8.41
CA ASP A 108 0.23 9.26 -9.83
C ASP A 108 0.60 10.73 -10.04
N ASP A 109 1.46 10.97 -11.02
CA ASP A 109 1.66 12.29 -11.60
C ASP A 109 1.17 12.29 -13.06
N PRO A 110 -0.09 12.60 -13.35
CA PRO A 110 -0.63 12.51 -14.71
C PRO A 110 0.05 13.49 -15.68
N ASP A 111 0.59 14.60 -15.16
CA ASP A 111 1.28 15.63 -15.95
C ASP A 111 2.81 15.44 -15.94
N GLY A 112 3.30 14.49 -15.16
CA GLY A 112 4.72 14.22 -14.99
C GLY A 112 5.33 13.48 -16.17
N ARG A 113 6.63 13.69 -16.39
CA ARG A 113 7.38 12.92 -17.39
C ARG A 113 7.64 11.50 -16.86
N PRO A 114 7.31 10.44 -17.63
CA PRO A 114 7.65 9.08 -17.23
C PRO A 114 9.16 8.95 -17.05
N ARG A 115 9.57 8.19 -16.03
CA ARG A 115 10.98 7.90 -15.75
C ARG A 115 11.40 6.66 -16.49
N ALA A 116 12.71 6.48 -16.67
CA ALA A 116 13.27 5.28 -17.31
C ALA A 116 12.84 3.97 -16.62
N ASP A 117 12.58 4.02 -15.32
CA ASP A 117 12.34 2.83 -14.49
C ASP A 117 10.88 2.69 -13.98
N CYS A 118 10.03 3.72 -14.16
CA CYS A 118 8.66 3.74 -13.63
C CYS A 118 7.81 4.89 -14.23
N PRO A 119 6.47 4.83 -14.12
CA PRO A 119 5.60 5.97 -14.38
C PRO A 119 6.02 7.21 -13.59
N ALA A 120 5.54 8.38 -14.03
CA ALA A 120 5.73 9.60 -13.27
C ALA A 120 4.97 9.50 -11.94
N ASP A 121 5.61 9.90 -10.85
CA ASP A 121 5.08 9.80 -9.50
C ASP A 121 5.31 11.08 -8.70
N ILE A 122 4.31 11.46 -7.90
CA ILE A 122 4.45 12.47 -6.87
C ILE A 122 4.84 11.78 -5.56
N LEU A 123 5.88 12.30 -4.91
CA LEU A 123 6.26 11.91 -3.56
C LEU A 123 5.84 12.99 -2.57
N ILE A 124 5.10 12.60 -1.55
CA ILE A 124 4.66 13.48 -0.47
C ILE A 124 5.25 12.95 0.83
N GLY A 125 6.15 13.72 1.44
CA GLY A 125 6.66 13.42 2.78
C GLY A 125 5.61 13.79 3.82
N LEU A 126 5.25 12.85 4.68
CA LEU A 126 4.30 13.03 5.77
C LEU A 126 5.04 13.01 7.11
N PRO A 127 4.85 14.02 7.99
CA PRO A 127 5.47 14.05 9.31
C PRO A 127 4.73 13.16 10.33
N PHE A 128 4.10 12.09 9.85
CA PHE A 128 3.37 11.09 10.62
C PHE A 128 3.23 9.81 9.79
N THR A 129 2.83 8.72 10.44
CA THR A 129 2.42 7.47 9.78
C THR A 129 1.01 7.13 10.24
N PRO A 130 -0.02 7.26 9.39
CA PRO A 130 -1.39 6.90 9.75
C PRO A 130 -1.50 5.42 10.12
N THR A 131 -2.35 5.11 11.11
CA THR A 131 -2.62 3.72 11.47
C THR A 131 -3.52 3.06 10.42
N LEU A 132 -3.39 1.73 10.26
CA LEU A 132 -4.25 0.98 9.34
C LEU A 132 -5.75 1.13 9.60
N PRO A 133 -6.26 1.04 10.85
CA PRO A 133 -7.68 1.25 11.11
C PRO A 133 -8.16 2.63 10.66
N ASN A 134 -7.34 3.66 10.87
CA ASN A 134 -7.69 5.03 10.48
C ASN A 134 -7.67 5.21 8.97
N LEU A 135 -6.71 4.62 8.25
CA LEU A 135 -6.68 4.60 6.79
C LEU A 135 -7.91 3.88 6.22
N GLN A 136 -8.28 2.74 6.80
CA GLN A 136 -9.47 1.99 6.40
C GLN A 136 -10.75 2.81 6.65
N ALA A 137 -10.84 3.49 7.79
CA ALA A 137 -11.96 4.39 8.07
C ALA A 137 -12.00 5.55 7.05
N ALA A 138 -10.88 6.25 6.85
CA ALA A 138 -10.79 7.39 5.94
C ALA A 138 -11.16 7.02 4.49
N LEU A 139 -10.69 5.88 3.98
CA LEU A 139 -11.10 5.33 2.68
C LEU A 139 -12.60 4.98 2.63
N GLY A 140 -13.16 4.47 3.72
CA GLY A 140 -14.59 4.16 3.81
C GLY A 140 -15.50 5.39 3.80
N PHE A 141 -15.02 6.52 4.36
CA PHE A 141 -15.75 7.80 4.36
C PHE A 141 -15.54 8.62 3.09
N GLY A 142 -14.29 8.74 2.62
CA GLY A 142 -13.91 9.62 1.53
C GLY A 142 -13.88 8.98 0.14
N GLY A 143 -13.88 7.65 0.06
CA GLY A 143 -13.63 6.93 -1.19
C GLY A 143 -12.15 6.97 -1.59
N VAL A 144 -11.87 6.56 -2.84
CA VAL A 144 -10.51 6.54 -3.41
C VAL A 144 -10.20 7.91 -4.02
N PRO A 145 -9.15 8.62 -3.54
CA PRO A 145 -8.73 9.89 -4.13
C PRO A 145 -8.28 9.75 -5.58
N TRP A 146 -8.55 10.80 -6.37
CA TRP A 146 -8.20 10.85 -7.80
C TRP A 146 -6.88 11.57 -8.07
N ASP A 147 -6.39 12.38 -7.12
CA ASP A 147 -5.20 13.22 -7.23
C ASP A 147 -4.36 13.25 -5.94
N ALA A 148 -3.16 13.83 -6.06
CA ALA A 148 -2.21 13.96 -4.96
C ALA A 148 -2.77 14.75 -3.76
N SER A 149 -3.55 15.81 -4.01
CA SER A 149 -4.16 16.62 -2.96
C SER A 149 -5.21 15.83 -2.17
N GLY A 150 -6.05 15.05 -2.83
CA GLY A 150 -7.00 14.16 -2.16
C GLY A 150 -6.32 13.05 -1.36
N TRP A 151 -5.20 12.51 -1.87
CA TRP A 151 -4.39 11.54 -1.13
C TRP A 151 -3.77 12.12 0.15
N LEU A 152 -3.28 13.37 0.10
CA LEU A 152 -2.77 14.09 1.27
C LEU A 152 -3.87 14.33 2.32
N ASP A 153 -5.01 14.87 1.90
CA ASP A 153 -6.17 15.12 2.78
C ASP A 153 -6.66 13.83 3.45
N LEU A 154 -6.70 12.72 2.72
CA LEU A 154 -7.03 11.41 3.28
C LEU A 154 -6.04 10.99 4.37
N ALA A 155 -4.73 11.17 4.14
CA ALA A 155 -3.69 10.82 5.10
C ALA A 155 -3.75 11.69 6.36
N GLU A 156 -3.99 13.00 6.22
CA GLU A 156 -4.14 13.94 7.34
C GLU A 156 -5.38 13.60 8.19
N LYS A 157 -6.52 13.30 7.56
CA LYS A 157 -7.72 12.84 8.26
C LYS A 157 -7.48 11.53 9.02
N ALA A 158 -6.76 10.59 8.41
CA ALA A 158 -6.40 9.34 9.07
C ALA A 158 -5.42 9.54 10.24
N ALA A 159 -4.58 10.58 10.22
CA ALA A 159 -3.69 10.90 11.33
C ALA A 159 -4.39 11.60 12.50
N ALA A 160 -5.48 12.32 12.24
CA ALA A 160 -6.23 13.08 13.24
C ALA A 160 -7.30 12.24 13.99
N ALA A 161 -7.59 11.03 13.52
CA ALA A 161 -8.58 10.11 14.09
C ALA A 161 -8.00 9.23 15.22
#